data_AF-B8LYH4-F1
#
_entry.id   AF-B8LYH4-F1
#
_cell.length_a   1.000
_cell.length_b   1.000
_cell.length_c   1.000
_cell.angle_alpha   90.00
_cell.angle_beta   90.00
_cell.angle_gamma   90.00
#
_symmetry.space_group_name_H-M   'P 1'
#
loop_
_entity.id
_entity.type
_entity.pdbx_description
1 polymer ?
#
loop_
_entity_poly.entity_id
_entity_poly.type
_entity_poly.pdbx_seq_one_letter_code
_entity_poly.pdbx_strand_id
1 'polypeptide(L)'
;MPPKRRGGGAPKEKKGRQSKLAKENNITAEEENEIKEAFGLFADKNEEFKDEKEGVMRTKDVRRALVALGLPPDSSSELSSIVAAVDPTSTGFLTYDAFVSVAAAKLHMRGDDALDAEVDAAYRLFTQGSEGPITLNHLRRITRDLKEDNVGDDLLKDMIREANGGDVLQKGVTLEQFRDVMSRAGVF
;
A
#
# COMPACT_ATOMS: atom_id res chain seq x y z
N MET A 1 -15.81 -53.67 -20.20
CA MET A 1 -14.93 -52.85 -19.32
C MET A 1 -14.00 -52.06 -20.23
N PRO A 2 -13.95 -50.72 -20.11
CA PRO A 2 -13.00 -50.11 -19.17
C PRO A 2 -13.60 -48.93 -18.37
N PRO A 3 -13.08 -48.64 -17.15
CA PRO A 3 -13.48 -47.45 -16.40
C PRO A 3 -12.64 -46.24 -16.82
N LYS A 4 -13.32 -45.14 -17.22
CA LYS A 4 -12.66 -43.86 -17.51
C LYS A 4 -12.41 -43.11 -16.19
N ARG A 5 -11.13 -42.83 -15.98
CA ARG A 5 -10.50 -42.28 -14.78
C ARG A 5 -11.16 -40.95 -14.35
N ARG A 6 -11.60 -40.86 -13.09
CA ARG A 6 -11.92 -39.58 -12.44
C ARG A 6 -10.61 -38.81 -12.27
N GLY A 7 -10.45 -37.72 -13.03
CA GLY A 7 -9.38 -36.76 -12.79
C GLY A 7 -9.59 -36.12 -11.43
N GLY A 8 -8.66 -36.35 -10.51
CA GLY A 8 -8.54 -35.57 -9.29
C GLY A 8 -8.17 -34.15 -9.66
N GLY A 9 -9.15 -33.25 -9.55
CA GLY A 9 -8.86 -31.82 -9.49
C GLY A 9 -8.08 -31.57 -8.21
N ALA A 10 -6.89 -30.98 -8.34
CA ALA A 10 -6.13 -30.46 -7.22
C ALA A 10 -7.02 -29.57 -6.33
N PRO A 11 -6.82 -29.55 -5.00
CA PRO A 11 -7.58 -28.65 -4.14
C PRO A 11 -7.26 -27.22 -4.56
N LYS A 12 -8.26 -26.50 -5.10
CA LYS A 12 -8.18 -25.04 -5.17
C LYS A 12 -8.10 -24.56 -3.72
N GLU A 13 -6.99 -23.93 -3.36
CA GLU A 13 -6.89 -23.13 -2.14
C GLU A 13 -8.11 -22.20 -2.09
N LYS A 14 -8.94 -22.39 -1.07
CA LYS A 14 -10.10 -21.54 -0.84
C LYS A 14 -9.56 -20.18 -0.38
N LYS A 15 -9.34 -19.24 -1.30
CA LYS A 15 -9.23 -17.82 -0.95
C LYS A 15 -10.44 -17.49 -0.06
N GLY A 16 -10.19 -17.16 1.20
CA GLY A 16 -11.23 -16.88 2.18
C GLY A 16 -12.18 -15.82 1.65
N ARG A 17 -13.49 -16.00 1.83
CA ARG A 17 -14.47 -15.00 1.41
C ARG A 17 -14.31 -13.78 2.30
N GLN A 18 -13.86 -12.66 1.72
CA GLN A 18 -13.72 -11.36 2.38
C GLN A 18 -15.01 -10.98 3.13
N SER A 19 -14.87 -10.56 4.39
CA SER A 19 -16.00 -10.16 5.23
C SER A 19 -16.62 -8.84 4.73
N LYS A 20 -17.76 -8.43 5.32
CA LYS A 20 -18.34 -7.10 5.04
C LYS A 20 -17.38 -6.00 5.49
N LEU A 21 -16.77 -6.16 6.65
CA LEU A 21 -15.87 -5.19 7.26
C LEU A 21 -14.58 -5.02 6.44
N ALA A 22 -14.01 -6.12 5.96
CA ALA A 22 -12.85 -6.08 5.08
C ALA A 22 -13.16 -5.36 3.75
N LYS A 23 -14.37 -5.54 3.20
CA LYS A 23 -14.81 -4.80 2.01
C LYS A 23 -14.97 -3.31 2.27
N GLU A 24 -15.55 -2.95 3.40
CA GLU A 24 -15.77 -1.55 3.78
C GLU A 24 -14.45 -0.80 3.98
N ASN A 25 -13.39 -1.50 4.41
CA ASN A 25 -12.06 -0.92 4.62
C ASN A 25 -11.07 -1.19 3.46
N ASN A 26 -11.54 -1.78 2.34
CA ASN A 26 -10.73 -2.13 1.17
C ASN A 26 -9.48 -2.98 1.48
N ILE A 27 -9.57 -3.89 2.44
CA ILE A 27 -8.50 -4.82 2.80
C ILE A 27 -8.85 -6.24 2.37
N THR A 28 -7.86 -7.05 2.06
CA THR A 28 -8.01 -8.47 1.73
C THR A 28 -8.46 -9.28 2.94
N ALA A 29 -8.94 -10.50 2.69
CA ALA A 29 -9.30 -11.43 3.77
C ALA A 29 -8.08 -11.87 4.59
N GLU A 30 -6.88 -11.86 3.99
CA GLU A 30 -5.63 -12.21 4.67
C GLU A 30 -5.20 -11.08 5.60
N GLU A 31 -5.21 -9.83 5.13
CA GLU A 31 -4.95 -8.65 5.97
C GLU A 31 -5.95 -8.53 7.13
N GLU A 32 -7.24 -8.78 6.90
CA GLU A 32 -8.24 -8.81 7.96
C GLU A 32 -7.93 -9.88 9.01
N ASN A 33 -7.47 -11.07 8.61
CA ASN A 33 -7.09 -12.12 9.55
C ASN A 33 -5.87 -11.71 10.38
N GLU A 34 -4.86 -11.10 9.79
CA GLU A 34 -3.69 -10.59 10.53
C GLU A 34 -4.10 -9.51 11.54
N ILE A 35 -4.97 -8.57 11.14
CA ILE A 35 -5.53 -7.54 12.03
C ILE A 35 -6.26 -8.19 13.20
N LYS A 36 -7.06 -9.23 12.91
CA LYS A 36 -7.81 -9.97 13.91
C LYS A 36 -6.90 -10.68 14.91
N GLU A 37 -5.84 -11.34 14.45
CA GLU A 37 -4.88 -12.00 15.32
C GLU A 37 -4.17 -10.98 16.23
N ALA A 38 -3.71 -9.86 15.68
CA ALA A 38 -3.08 -8.80 16.47
C ALA A 38 -4.04 -8.17 17.50
N PHE A 39 -5.31 -7.97 17.12
CA PHE A 39 -6.35 -7.49 18.05
C PHE A 39 -6.57 -8.49 19.18
N GLY A 40 -6.71 -9.77 18.85
CA GLY A 40 -6.97 -10.86 19.80
C GLY A 40 -5.87 -11.06 20.86
N LEU A 41 -4.64 -10.58 20.63
CA LEU A 41 -3.56 -10.61 21.62
C LEU A 41 -3.82 -9.70 22.83
N PHE A 42 -4.63 -8.65 22.67
CA PHE A 42 -4.88 -7.63 23.69
C PHE A 42 -6.36 -7.40 23.98
N ALA A 43 -7.25 -8.10 23.28
CA ALA A 43 -8.69 -8.01 23.48
C ALA A 43 -9.14 -8.88 24.65
N ASP A 44 -10.07 -8.33 25.43
CA ASP A 44 -10.73 -9.01 26.54
C ASP A 44 -12.24 -8.89 26.41
N LYS A 45 -12.98 -9.83 27.00
CA LYS A 45 -14.44 -9.69 27.13
C LYS A 45 -14.74 -8.62 28.17
N ASN A 46 -15.70 -7.75 27.87
CA ASN A 46 -16.18 -6.72 28.79
C ASN A 46 -17.71 -6.79 28.92
N GLU A 47 -18.22 -6.67 30.15
CA GLU A 47 -19.65 -6.72 30.43
C GLU A 47 -20.44 -5.52 29.89
N GLU A 48 -19.78 -4.39 29.66
CA GLU A 48 -20.39 -3.20 29.04
C GLU A 48 -20.53 -3.37 27.53
N PHE A 49 -19.75 -4.27 26.93
CA PHE A 49 -19.65 -4.49 25.48
C PHE A 49 -20.03 -5.94 25.11
N LYS A 50 -21.22 -6.40 25.55
CA LYS A 50 -21.66 -7.80 25.35
C LYS A 50 -21.92 -8.17 23.89
N ASP A 51 -22.21 -7.18 23.05
CA ASP A 51 -22.47 -7.38 21.63
C ASP A 51 -21.18 -7.52 20.80
N GLU A 52 -20.03 -7.16 21.39
CA GLU A 52 -18.71 -7.25 20.76
C GLU A 52 -18.16 -8.68 20.86
N LYS A 53 -18.43 -9.48 19.82
CA LYS A 53 -18.05 -10.91 19.78
C LYS A 53 -16.56 -11.17 19.89
N GLU A 54 -15.75 -10.27 19.33
CA GLU A 54 -14.29 -10.35 19.36
C GLU A 54 -13.70 -9.75 20.65
N GLY A 55 -14.55 -9.24 21.56
CA GLY A 55 -14.15 -8.50 22.74
C GLY A 55 -13.78 -7.06 22.43
N VAL A 56 -13.22 -6.39 23.44
CA VAL A 56 -12.73 -5.01 23.35
C VAL A 56 -11.31 -4.93 23.84
N MET A 57 -10.55 -4.01 23.26
CA MET A 57 -9.18 -3.73 23.67
C MET A 57 -9.14 -2.44 24.49
N ARG A 58 -8.24 -2.36 25.47
CA ARG A 58 -8.02 -1.09 26.19
C ARG A 58 -7.27 -0.11 25.29
N THR A 59 -7.65 1.17 25.32
CA THR A 59 -6.99 2.21 24.49
C THR A 59 -5.49 2.31 24.71
N LYS A 60 -5.01 2.04 25.93
CA LYS A 60 -3.58 2.00 26.26
C LYS A 60 -2.79 0.91 25.51
N ASP A 61 -3.46 -0.15 25.06
CA ASP A 61 -2.83 -1.30 24.39
C ASP A 61 -2.85 -1.15 22.85
N VAL A 62 -3.50 -0.11 22.31
CA VAL A 62 -3.56 0.20 20.86
C VAL A 62 -2.16 0.26 20.24
N ARG A 63 -1.19 0.92 20.90
CA ARG A 63 0.20 0.96 20.42
C ARG A 63 0.78 -0.44 20.27
N ARG A 64 0.53 -1.32 21.23
CA ARG A 64 1.11 -2.67 21.25
C ARG A 64 0.48 -3.54 20.16
N ALA A 65 -0.82 -3.41 19.93
CA ALA A 65 -1.51 -4.08 18.84
C ALA A 65 -1.02 -3.62 17.46
N LEU A 66 -0.89 -2.31 17.26
CA LEU A 66 -0.32 -1.73 16.03
C LEU A 66 1.13 -2.18 15.77
N VAL A 67 1.95 -2.25 16.82
CA VAL A 67 3.33 -2.78 16.73
C VAL A 67 3.32 -4.27 16.38
N ALA A 68 2.44 -5.07 16.97
CA ALA A 68 2.33 -6.50 16.66
C ALA A 68 1.94 -6.76 15.19
N LEU A 69 1.17 -5.84 14.60
CA LEU A 69 0.76 -5.86 13.20
C LEU A 69 1.84 -5.30 12.23
N GLY A 70 2.99 -4.86 12.74
CA GLY A 70 4.03 -4.22 11.93
C GLY A 70 3.63 -2.83 11.40
N LEU A 71 2.70 -2.15 12.08
CA LEU A 71 2.19 -0.82 11.75
C LEU A 71 2.38 0.14 12.95
N PRO A 72 3.60 0.31 13.48
CA PRO A 72 3.82 1.17 14.63
C PRO A 72 3.34 2.61 14.32
N PRO A 73 2.79 3.33 15.30
CA PRO A 73 2.57 4.76 15.16
C PRO A 73 3.94 5.48 15.07
N ASP A 74 4.04 6.42 14.14
CA ASP A 74 5.24 7.19 13.79
C ASP A 74 5.64 8.14 14.92
N SER A 75 4.68 8.62 15.69
CA SER A 75 4.93 9.51 16.82
C SER A 75 3.92 9.34 17.96
N SER A 76 4.22 9.94 19.11
CA SER A 76 3.26 10.00 20.22
C SER A 76 2.05 10.86 19.88
N SER A 77 2.22 11.91 19.07
CA SER A 77 1.12 12.76 18.64
C SER A 77 0.15 11.98 17.75
N GLU A 78 0.69 11.21 16.81
CA GLU A 78 -0.12 10.37 15.94
C GLU A 78 -0.91 9.31 16.74
N LEU A 79 -0.25 8.61 17.68
CA LEU A 79 -0.96 7.67 18.55
C LEU A 79 -2.10 8.35 19.31
N SER A 80 -1.88 9.59 19.78
CA SER A 80 -2.91 10.34 20.50
C SER A 80 -4.10 10.65 19.59
N SER A 81 -3.85 11.03 18.34
CA SER A 81 -4.90 11.23 17.32
C SER A 81 -5.65 9.94 16.99
N ILE A 82 -4.94 8.81 16.84
CA ILE A 82 -5.53 7.49 16.62
C ILE A 82 -6.47 7.12 17.78
N VAL A 83 -6.00 7.26 19.02
CA VAL A 83 -6.81 6.96 20.22
C VAL A 83 -8.04 7.87 20.30
N ALA A 84 -7.89 9.16 20.01
CA ALA A 84 -9.02 10.11 20.00
C ALA A 84 -10.05 9.79 18.91
N ALA A 85 -9.62 9.27 17.76
CA ALA A 85 -10.51 8.89 16.66
C ALA A 85 -11.33 7.63 16.98
N VAL A 86 -10.73 6.66 17.67
CA VAL A 86 -11.38 5.36 17.96
C VAL A 86 -12.12 5.31 19.30
N ASP A 87 -11.79 6.20 20.24
CA ASP A 87 -12.47 6.32 21.54
C ASP A 87 -12.85 7.80 21.80
N PRO A 88 -13.70 8.41 20.97
CA PRO A 88 -14.05 9.84 21.08
C PRO A 88 -14.80 10.15 22.39
N THR A 89 -15.46 9.16 22.98
CA THR A 89 -16.19 9.26 24.24
C THR A 89 -15.33 8.95 25.46
N SER A 90 -14.04 8.64 25.28
CA SER A 90 -13.09 8.33 26.37
C SER A 90 -13.57 7.22 27.30
N THR A 91 -14.17 6.18 26.73
CA THR A 91 -14.58 4.96 27.45
C THR A 91 -13.39 4.18 27.99
N GLY A 92 -12.20 4.36 27.40
CA GLY A 92 -11.00 3.59 27.67
C GLY A 92 -10.95 2.27 26.91
N PHE A 93 -11.93 1.99 26.05
CA PHE A 93 -12.05 0.76 25.27
C PHE A 93 -12.23 1.04 23.78
N LEU A 94 -11.84 0.05 22.98
CA LEU A 94 -11.81 0.03 21.53
C LEU A 94 -12.47 -1.26 21.05
N THR A 95 -13.41 -1.15 20.11
CA THR A 95 -14.02 -2.31 19.45
C THR A 95 -13.15 -2.84 18.31
N TYR A 96 -13.37 -4.09 17.93
CA TYR A 96 -12.66 -4.69 16.79
C TYR A 96 -12.87 -3.91 15.50
N ASP A 97 -14.11 -3.46 15.25
CA ASP A 97 -14.48 -2.68 14.07
C ASP A 97 -13.66 -1.39 13.95
N ALA A 98 -13.56 -0.63 15.04
CA ALA A 98 -12.78 0.60 15.11
C ALA A 98 -11.27 0.34 14.92
N PHE A 99 -10.76 -0.79 15.44
CA PHE A 99 -9.35 -1.16 15.25
C PHE A 99 -9.06 -1.51 13.79
N VAL A 100 -9.96 -2.24 13.11
CA VAL A 100 -9.81 -2.58 11.69
C VAL A 100 -9.74 -1.32 10.83
N SER A 101 -10.57 -0.31 11.10
CA SER A 101 -10.51 0.95 10.34
C SER A 101 -9.18 1.68 10.49
N VAL A 102 -8.61 1.73 11.70
CA VAL A 102 -7.27 2.33 11.91
C VAL A 102 -6.19 1.50 11.24
N ALA A 103 -6.21 0.19 11.43
CA ALA A 103 -5.20 -0.71 10.87
C ALA A 103 -5.22 -0.69 9.33
N ALA A 104 -6.40 -0.69 8.72
CA ALA A 104 -6.57 -0.56 7.28
C ALA A 104 -6.01 0.77 6.76
N ALA A 105 -6.34 1.89 7.41
CA ALA A 105 -5.78 3.19 7.04
C ALA A 105 -4.24 3.18 7.09
N LYS A 106 -3.65 2.63 8.15
CA LYS A 106 -2.19 2.46 8.28
C LYS A 106 -1.59 1.55 7.22
N LEU A 107 -2.27 0.45 6.86
CA LEU A 107 -1.83 -0.46 5.79
C LEU A 107 -1.74 0.26 4.45
N HIS A 108 -2.78 1.03 4.09
CA HIS A 108 -2.82 1.80 2.85
C HIS A 108 -1.72 2.86 2.81
N MET A 109 -1.53 3.63 3.89
CA MET A 109 -0.47 4.63 3.97
C MET A 109 0.93 4.01 3.80
N ARG A 110 1.19 2.85 4.41
CA ARG A 110 2.47 2.14 4.23
C ARG A 110 2.66 1.67 2.79
N GLY A 111 1.59 1.23 2.12
CA GLY A 111 1.62 0.85 0.71
C GLY A 111 1.98 2.03 -0.18
N ASP A 112 1.34 3.18 0.04
CA ASP A 112 1.60 4.41 -0.69
C ASP A 112 3.03 4.93 -0.45
N ASP A 113 3.51 4.91 0.81
CA ASP A 113 4.88 5.33 1.14
C ASP A 113 5.95 4.42 0.50
N ALA A 114 5.71 3.10 0.50
CA ALA A 114 6.61 2.15 -0.15
C ALA A 114 6.66 2.39 -1.66
N LEU A 115 5.51 2.63 -2.28
CA LEU A 115 5.39 2.95 -3.69
C LEU A 115 6.07 4.28 -4.04
N ASP A 116 5.90 5.30 -3.22
CA ASP A 116 6.57 6.60 -3.39
C ASP A 116 8.09 6.45 -3.29
N ALA A 117 8.58 5.63 -2.36
CA ALA A 117 10.01 5.32 -2.24
C ALA A 117 10.56 4.57 -3.47
N GLU A 118 9.79 3.64 -4.04
CA GLU A 118 10.15 2.94 -5.28
C GLU A 118 10.19 3.89 -6.48
N VAL A 119 9.23 4.80 -6.59
CA VAL A 119 9.19 5.84 -7.63
C VAL A 119 10.38 6.79 -7.51
N ASP A 120 10.73 7.26 -6.31
CA ASP A 120 11.92 8.10 -6.10
C ASP A 120 13.21 7.36 -6.46
N ALA A 121 13.34 6.10 -6.05
CA ALA A 121 14.50 5.27 -6.37
C ALA A 121 14.64 5.06 -7.88
N ALA A 122 13.54 4.75 -8.59
CA ALA A 122 13.52 4.62 -10.03
C ALA A 122 13.89 5.95 -10.71
N TYR A 123 13.29 7.07 -10.28
CA TYR A 123 13.60 8.39 -10.81
C TYR A 123 15.08 8.74 -10.67
N ARG A 124 15.69 8.45 -9.51
CA ARG A 124 17.13 8.61 -9.26
C ARG A 124 18.00 7.75 -10.16
N LEU A 125 17.56 6.55 -10.54
CA LEU A 125 18.26 5.72 -11.53
C LEU A 125 18.24 6.38 -12.91
N PHE A 126 17.12 6.98 -13.30
CA PHE A 126 17.02 7.73 -14.56
C PHE A 126 17.92 8.96 -14.57
N THR A 127 17.97 9.74 -13.48
CA THR A 127 18.83 10.93 -13.38
C THR A 127 20.27 10.62 -12.97
N GLN A 128 20.59 9.36 -12.62
CA GLN A 128 21.89 8.96 -12.10
C GLN A 128 22.34 9.76 -10.87
N GLY A 129 21.36 10.13 -10.05
CA GLY A 129 21.58 10.93 -8.85
C GLY A 129 21.87 12.41 -9.11
N SER A 130 21.80 12.92 -10.35
CA SER A 130 21.82 14.36 -10.59
C SER A 130 20.50 14.98 -10.13
N GLU A 131 20.57 16.14 -9.49
CA GLU A 131 19.38 16.93 -9.17
C GLU A 131 18.71 17.46 -10.45
N GLY A 132 17.38 17.51 -10.45
CA GLY A 132 16.58 18.07 -11.55
C GLY A 132 15.81 17.04 -12.38
N PRO A 133 15.25 17.47 -13.53
CA PRO A 133 14.35 16.67 -14.35
C PRO A 133 15.08 15.57 -15.13
N ILE A 134 14.35 14.52 -15.52
CA ILE A 134 14.84 13.55 -16.52
C ILE A 134 14.94 14.27 -17.87
N THR A 135 16.14 14.26 -18.45
CA THR A 135 16.42 14.93 -19.72
C THR A 135 16.52 13.95 -20.88
N LEU A 136 16.50 14.46 -22.11
CA LEU A 136 16.74 13.65 -23.30
C LEU A 136 18.09 12.91 -23.26
N ASN A 137 19.12 13.52 -22.67
CA ASN A 137 20.43 12.90 -22.51
C ASN A 137 20.40 11.73 -21.52
N HIS A 138 19.58 11.82 -20.47
CA HIS A 138 19.37 10.71 -19.54
C HIS A 138 18.74 9.51 -20.27
N LEU A 139 17.67 9.73 -21.06
CA LEU A 139 17.03 8.66 -21.82
C LEU A 139 17.96 8.03 -22.86
N ARG A 140 18.73 8.82 -23.62
CA ARG A 140 19.72 8.31 -24.59
C ARG A 140 20.76 7.40 -23.94
N ARG A 141 21.17 7.72 -22.71
CA ARG A 141 22.12 6.90 -21.97
C ARG A 141 21.49 5.58 -21.54
N ILE A 142 20.27 5.63 -21.00
CA ILE A 142 19.55 4.45 -20.53
C ILE A 142 19.27 3.49 -21.69
N THR A 143 18.81 3.98 -22.84
CA THR A 143 18.57 3.11 -24.02
C THR A 143 19.84 2.42 -24.49
N ARG A 144 20.99 3.13 -24.47
CA ARG A 144 22.29 2.54 -24.77
C ARG A 144 22.71 1.48 -23.74
N ASP A 145 22.51 1.76 -22.45
CA ASP A 145 22.85 0.83 -21.36
C ASP A 145 21.98 -0.44 -21.42
N LEU A 146 20.72 -0.31 -21.87
CA LEU A 146 19.78 -1.42 -22.11
C LEU A 146 19.98 -2.13 -23.47
N LYS A 147 20.91 -1.67 -24.31
CA LYS A 147 21.13 -2.15 -25.70
C LYS A 147 19.88 -2.07 -26.58
N GLU A 148 19.04 -1.07 -26.31
CA GLU A 148 17.90 -0.70 -27.15
C GLU A 148 18.33 0.31 -28.22
N ASP A 149 19.35 -0.05 -29.00
CA ASP A 149 19.97 0.83 -30.01
C ASP A 149 19.02 1.21 -31.16
N ASN A 150 17.84 0.59 -31.24
CA ASN A 150 16.81 0.85 -32.24
C ASN A 150 15.89 2.03 -31.88
N VAL A 151 16.03 2.60 -30.67
CA VAL A 151 15.22 3.75 -30.24
C VAL A 151 15.80 5.04 -30.82
N GLY A 152 15.15 5.56 -31.85
CA GLY A 152 15.55 6.79 -32.52
C GLY A 152 15.39 8.04 -31.65
N ASP A 153 16.20 9.06 -31.93
CA ASP A 153 16.20 10.32 -31.17
C ASP A 153 14.84 11.04 -31.17
N ASP A 154 14.07 10.90 -32.26
CA ASP A 154 12.74 11.50 -32.36
C ASP A 154 11.72 10.82 -31.44
N LEU A 155 11.82 9.48 -31.29
CA LEU A 155 10.99 8.73 -30.34
C LEU A 155 11.31 9.14 -28.90
N LEU A 156 12.59 9.35 -28.56
CA LEU A 156 12.98 9.83 -27.23
C LEU A 156 12.46 11.23 -26.92
N LYS A 157 12.44 12.13 -27.92
CA LYS A 157 11.83 13.47 -27.77
C LYS A 157 10.33 13.35 -27.55
N ASP A 158 9.67 12.46 -28.27
CA ASP A 158 8.23 12.26 -28.11
C ASP A 158 7.89 11.64 -26.75
N MET A 159 8.72 10.74 -26.22
CA MET A 159 8.59 10.24 -24.84
C MET A 159 8.67 11.36 -23.80
N ILE A 160 9.62 12.30 -23.94
CA ILE A 160 9.72 13.45 -23.04
C ILE A 160 8.48 14.35 -23.15
N ARG A 161 8.01 14.62 -24.38
CA ARG A 161 6.82 15.47 -24.60
C ARG A 161 5.55 14.84 -24.04
N GLU A 162 5.38 13.54 -24.21
CA GLU A 162 4.23 12.83 -23.67
C GLU A 162 4.24 12.88 -22.14
N ALA A 163 5.41 12.59 -21.54
CA ALA A 163 5.58 12.57 -20.09
C ALA A 163 5.46 13.95 -19.44
N ASN A 164 5.93 15.01 -20.10
CA ASN A 164 5.94 16.36 -19.54
C ASN A 164 4.66 17.18 -19.84
N GLY A 165 3.63 16.56 -20.42
CA GLY A 165 2.38 17.23 -20.78
C GLY A 165 2.49 18.16 -21.99
N GLY A 166 3.47 17.94 -22.87
CA GLY A 166 3.68 18.69 -24.11
C GLY A 166 4.51 19.97 -23.95
N ASP A 167 5.19 20.15 -22.83
CA ASP A 167 6.06 21.30 -22.58
C ASP A 167 7.38 21.19 -23.36
N VAL A 168 8.17 22.26 -23.38
CA VAL A 168 9.46 22.31 -24.07
C VAL A 168 10.42 21.26 -23.53
N LEU A 169 11.15 20.59 -24.45
CA LEU A 169 12.07 19.49 -24.12
C LEU A 169 13.11 19.83 -23.04
N GLN A 170 13.52 21.11 -22.94
CA GLN A 170 14.51 21.55 -21.97
C GLN A 170 14.03 21.48 -20.52
N LYS A 171 12.71 21.52 -20.28
CA LYS A 171 12.17 21.32 -18.93
C LYS A 171 12.26 19.87 -18.46
N GLY A 172 12.42 18.92 -19.37
CA GLY A 172 12.48 17.50 -19.06
C GLY A 172 11.21 16.98 -18.37
N VAL A 173 11.34 15.89 -17.61
CA VAL A 173 10.25 15.26 -16.86
C VAL A 173 10.55 15.36 -15.36
N THR A 174 9.64 15.97 -14.59
CA THR A 174 9.77 16.07 -13.12
C THR A 174 9.40 14.76 -12.43
N LEU A 175 9.68 14.65 -11.12
CA LEU A 175 9.28 13.48 -10.32
C LEU A 175 7.76 13.24 -10.35
N GLU A 176 6.96 14.30 -10.24
CA GLU A 176 5.49 14.20 -10.29
C GLU A 176 5.00 13.69 -11.65
N GLN A 177 5.59 14.20 -12.74
CA GLN A 177 5.27 13.75 -14.10
C GLN A 177 5.71 12.31 -14.33
N PHE A 178 6.86 11.91 -13.81
CA PHE A 178 7.35 10.54 -13.85
C PHE A 178 6.42 9.59 -13.08
N ARG A 179 5.93 9.99 -11.90
CA ARG A 179 4.93 9.23 -11.13
C ARG A 179 3.65 9.00 -11.92
N ASP A 180 3.12 10.05 -12.55
CA ASP A 180 1.92 9.94 -13.39
C ASP A 180 2.13 9.00 -14.59
N VAL A 181 3.30 9.05 -15.23
CA VAL A 181 3.67 8.09 -16.29
C VAL A 181 3.72 6.65 -15.77
N MET A 182 4.37 6.40 -14.62
CA MET A 182 4.45 5.05 -14.06
C MET A 182 3.08 4.50 -13.64
N SER A 183 2.21 5.37 -13.09
CA SER A 183 0.83 5.01 -12.76
C SER A 183 0.00 4.65 -14.00
N ARG A 184 0.09 5.46 -15.06
CA ARG A 184 -0.60 5.19 -16.34
C ARG A 184 -0.11 3.93 -17.03
N ALA A 185 1.17 3.61 -16.87
CA ALA A 185 1.78 2.40 -17.40
C ALA A 185 1.40 1.14 -16.60
N GLY A 186 0.69 1.27 -15.47
CA GLY A 186 0.27 0.15 -14.62
C GLY A 186 1.45 -0.53 -13.93
N VAL A 187 2.53 0.22 -13.66
CA VAL A 187 3.67 -0.29 -12.88
C VAL A 187 3.26 -0.51 -11.43
N PHE A 188 2.18 0.14 -11.00
CA PHE A 188 1.52 -0.04 -9.72
C PHE A 188 0.04 0.32 -9.81
#